data_AF-A0A5C9EG76-F1
#
_entry.id   AF-A0A5C9EG76-F1
#
_cell.length_a   1.000
_cell.length_b   1.000
_cell.length_c   1.000
_cell.angle_alpha   90.00
_cell.angle_beta   90.00
_cell.angle_gamma   90.00
#
_symmetry.space_group_name_H-M   'P 1'
#
loop_
_entity.id
_entity.type
_entity.pdbx_description
1 polymer ?
#
loop_
_entity_poly.entity_id
_entity_poly.type
_entity_poly.pdbx_seq_one_letter_code
_entity_poly.pdbx_strand_id
1 'polypeptide(L)'
;MDHHQINPESIQNDLVGGIISEKDALELLVSLVTYSKDAKIRSQCLEIIGGLNVLDEKRFIILETFLISDTDQLVRLKAAKILSFNFPKKGVRALKNALNKDPSPLVVNFISNLFKDFKDIYFKRDE
;
A
#
# COMPACT_ATOMS: atom_id res chain seq x y z
N MET A 1 10.24 -29.26 16.01
CA MET A 1 10.59 -28.34 14.90
C MET A 1 9.60 -27.21 14.99
N ASP A 2 9.99 -26.08 15.56
CA ASP A 2 9.12 -24.91 15.60
C ASP A 2 8.91 -24.46 14.16
N HIS A 3 7.69 -24.66 13.66
CA HIS A 3 7.25 -23.99 12.45
C HIS A 3 7.25 -22.50 12.80
N HIS A 4 8.33 -21.79 12.43
CA HIS A 4 8.33 -20.33 12.45
C HIS A 4 7.10 -19.89 11.64
N GLN A 5 6.07 -19.44 12.34
CA GLN A 5 4.83 -19.03 11.72
C GLN A 5 5.12 -17.77 10.93
N ILE A 6 5.22 -17.89 9.61
CA ILE A 6 5.46 -16.76 8.71
C ILE A 6 4.37 -15.72 8.97
N ASN A 7 4.78 -14.56 9.46
CA ASN A 7 3.92 -13.43 9.76
C ASN A 7 4.63 -12.12 9.37
N PRO A 8 3.93 -10.98 9.35
CA PRO A 8 4.54 -9.73 8.88
C PRO A 8 5.75 -9.32 9.73
N GLU A 9 5.68 -9.54 11.05
CA GLU A 9 6.76 -9.19 11.99
C GLU A 9 7.99 -10.08 11.78
N SER A 10 7.82 -11.39 11.59
CA SER A 10 8.95 -12.28 11.31
C SER A 10 9.65 -11.90 10.00
N ILE A 11 8.88 -11.61 8.94
CA ILE A 11 9.43 -11.18 7.65
C ILE A 11 10.18 -9.84 7.79
N GLN A 12 9.61 -8.88 8.53
CA GLN A 12 10.26 -7.59 8.78
C GLN A 12 11.58 -7.77 9.55
N ASN A 13 11.60 -8.62 10.57
CA ASN A 13 12.79 -8.89 11.36
C ASN A 13 13.88 -9.55 10.52
N ASP A 14 13.53 -10.51 9.67
CA ASP A 14 14.48 -11.16 8.76
C ASP A 14 15.03 -10.17 7.72
N LEU A 15 14.18 -9.27 7.21
CA LEU A 15 14.59 -8.21 6.29
C LEU A 15 15.56 -7.22 6.94
N VAL A 16 15.22 -6.70 8.12
CA VAL A 16 16.06 -5.74 8.87
C VAL A 16 17.37 -6.38 9.31
N GLY A 17 17.34 -7.67 9.68
CA GLY A 17 18.52 -8.45 10.02
C GLY A 17 19.41 -8.81 8.82
N GLY A 18 18.98 -8.49 7.59
CA GLY A 18 19.70 -8.86 6.36
C GLY A 18 19.72 -10.37 6.08
N ILE A 19 18.81 -11.12 6.70
CA ILE A 19 18.65 -12.58 6.50
C ILE A 19 18.02 -12.86 5.14
N ILE A 20 17.12 -11.98 4.69
CA ILE A 20 16.46 -12.03 3.38
C ILE A 20 16.61 -10.71 2.65
N SER A 21 16.60 -10.73 1.31
CA SER A 21 16.62 -9.52 0.50
C SER A 21 15.25 -8.83 0.47
N GLU A 22 15.19 -7.55 0.05
CA GLU A 22 13.91 -6.87 -0.18
C GLU A 22 13.03 -7.61 -1.20
N LYS A 23 13.65 -8.28 -2.20
CA LYS A 23 12.92 -9.06 -3.20
C LYS A 23 12.30 -10.31 -2.58
N ASP A 24 13.05 -11.01 -1.73
CA ASP A 24 12.54 -12.19 -1.03
C ASP A 24 11.42 -11.80 -0.05
N ALA A 25 11.61 -10.69 0.68
CA ALA A 25 10.59 -10.13 1.55
C ALA A 25 9.31 -9.78 0.76
N LEU A 26 9.44 -9.15 -0.41
CA LEU A 26 8.29 -8.85 -1.25
C LEU A 26 7.51 -10.12 -1.66
N GLU A 27 8.20 -11.19 -2.06
CA GLU A 27 7.54 -12.46 -2.40
C GLU A 27 6.77 -13.06 -1.21
N LEU A 28 7.39 -13.09 -0.03
CA LEU A 28 6.77 -13.61 1.18
C LEU A 28 5.56 -12.77 1.61
N LEU A 29 5.69 -11.44 1.60
CA LEU A 29 4.62 -10.52 1.96
C LEU A 29 3.46 -10.58 0.98
N VAL A 30 3.74 -10.70 -0.32
CA VAL A 30 2.71 -10.85 -1.36
C VAL A 30 1.93 -12.15 -1.18
N SER A 31 2.60 -13.26 -0.87
CA SER A 31 1.93 -14.51 -0.55
C SER A 31 1.03 -14.33 0.69
N LEU A 32 1.58 -13.80 1.79
CA LEU A 32 0.86 -13.64 3.04
C LEU A 32 -0.35 -12.70 2.94
N VAL A 33 -0.18 -11.54 2.29
CA VAL A 33 -1.25 -10.53 2.14
C VAL A 33 -2.40 -11.05 1.27
N THR A 34 -2.11 -11.85 0.25
CA THR A 34 -3.10 -12.36 -0.70
C THR A 34 -4.04 -13.38 -0.07
N TYR A 35 -3.52 -14.24 0.81
CA TYR A 35 -4.30 -15.34 1.40
C TYR A 35 -4.83 -15.05 2.81
N SER A 36 -4.39 -13.98 3.45
CA SER A 36 -4.83 -13.65 4.81
C SER A 36 -6.27 -13.12 4.85
N LYS A 37 -7.10 -13.73 5.69
CA LYS A 37 -8.45 -13.22 6.01
C LYS A 37 -8.41 -12.08 7.05
N ASP A 38 -7.31 -11.93 7.76
CA ASP A 38 -7.15 -10.92 8.81
C ASP A 38 -6.71 -9.58 8.22
N ALA A 39 -7.57 -8.56 8.34
CA ALA A 39 -7.30 -7.21 7.87
C ALA A 39 -6.08 -6.56 8.54
N LYS A 40 -5.78 -6.91 9.79
CA LYS A 40 -4.58 -6.44 10.50
C LYS A 40 -3.32 -6.99 9.85
N ILE A 41 -3.28 -8.29 9.59
CA ILE A 41 -2.15 -8.93 8.87
C ILE A 41 -1.99 -8.29 7.49
N ARG A 42 -3.09 -8.12 6.74
CA ARG A 42 -3.01 -7.50 5.41
C ARG A 42 -2.48 -6.08 5.46
N SER A 43 -2.97 -5.27 6.39
CA SER A 43 -2.52 -3.89 6.61
C SER A 43 -1.03 -3.83 6.97
N GLN A 44 -0.56 -4.72 7.86
CA GLN A 44 0.86 -4.81 8.23
C GLN A 44 1.72 -5.23 7.04
N CYS A 45 1.30 -6.20 6.24
CA CYS A 45 2.01 -6.56 5.02
C CYS A 45 2.13 -5.37 4.07
N LEU A 46 1.04 -4.62 3.85
CA LEU A 46 1.09 -3.44 2.98
C LEU A 46 2.03 -2.36 3.52
N GLU A 47 2.06 -2.13 4.83
CA GLU A 47 3.02 -1.20 5.44
C GLU A 47 4.46 -1.57 5.09
N ILE A 48 4.83 -2.85 5.29
CA ILE A 48 6.18 -3.34 5.01
C ILE A 48 6.48 -3.24 3.51
N ILE A 49 5.55 -3.69 2.65
CA ILE A 49 5.66 -3.58 1.19
C ILE A 49 5.88 -2.12 0.78
N GLY A 50 5.20 -1.17 1.42
CA GLY A 50 5.34 0.26 1.17
C GLY A 50 6.70 0.83 1.59
N GLY A 51 7.38 0.22 2.55
CA GLY A 51 8.70 0.63 3.03
C GLY A 51 9.88 0.07 2.23
N LEU A 52 9.66 -0.89 1.33
CA LEU A 52 10.73 -1.44 0.49
C LEU A 52 11.27 -0.38 -0.49
N ASN A 53 12.57 -0.42 -0.78
CA ASN A 53 13.19 0.46 -1.76
C ASN A 53 13.01 -0.04 -3.21
N VAL A 54 12.70 -1.34 -3.40
CA VAL A 54 12.38 -1.88 -4.73
C VAL A 54 11.06 -1.28 -5.25
N LEU A 55 11.17 -0.32 -6.17
CA LEU A 55 10.04 0.20 -6.95
C LEU A 55 9.82 -0.70 -8.17
N ASP A 56 8.97 -1.72 -8.07
CA ASP A 56 8.65 -2.59 -9.19
C ASP A 56 7.15 -2.59 -9.56
N GLU A 57 6.88 -3.12 -10.76
CA GLU A 57 5.54 -3.25 -11.32
C GLU A 57 4.64 -4.11 -10.42
N LYS A 58 5.21 -5.18 -9.84
CA LYS A 58 4.48 -6.12 -8.99
C LYS A 58 3.94 -5.41 -7.75
N ARG A 59 4.78 -4.63 -7.06
CA ARG A 59 4.41 -3.83 -5.90
C ARG A 59 3.28 -2.86 -6.22
N PHE A 60 3.35 -2.18 -7.36
CA PHE A 60 2.27 -1.31 -7.82
C PHE A 60 0.96 -2.09 -8.01
N ILE A 61 1.00 -3.23 -8.71
CA ILE A 61 -0.19 -4.05 -9.01
C ILE A 61 -0.84 -4.56 -7.72
N ILE A 62 -0.04 -5.03 -6.75
CA ILE A 62 -0.57 -5.45 -5.44
C ILE A 62 -1.25 -4.27 -4.75
N LEU A 63 -0.59 -3.11 -4.65
CA LEU A 63 -1.18 -1.95 -3.99
C LEU A 63 -2.45 -1.44 -4.70
N GLU A 64 -2.48 -1.42 -6.04
CA GLU A 64 -3.67 -1.07 -6.81
C GLU A 64 -4.81 -2.07 -6.56
N THR A 65 -4.49 -3.37 -6.50
CA THR A 65 -5.47 -4.42 -6.19
C THR A 65 -6.08 -4.24 -4.81
N PHE A 66 -5.25 -3.97 -3.79
CA PHE A 66 -5.72 -3.74 -2.43
C PHE A 66 -6.51 -2.44 -2.28
N LEU A 67 -6.16 -1.39 -3.01
CA LEU A 67 -6.97 -0.16 -3.06
C LEU A 67 -8.36 -0.41 -3.65
N ILE A 68 -8.48 -1.25 -4.68
CA ILE A 68 -9.74 -1.43 -5.42
C ILE A 68 -10.66 -2.45 -4.74
N SER A 69 -10.09 -3.55 -4.24
CA SER A 69 -10.86 -4.78 -3.98
C SER A 69 -10.84 -5.26 -2.54
N ASP A 70 -10.02 -4.69 -1.65
CA ASP A 70 -10.02 -5.15 -0.25
C ASP A 70 -11.35 -4.81 0.42
N THR A 71 -11.87 -5.73 1.23
CA THR A 71 -13.14 -5.54 1.94
C THR A 71 -13.02 -4.54 3.08
N ASP A 72 -11.82 -4.41 3.68
CA ASP A 72 -11.57 -3.54 4.82
C ASP A 72 -11.12 -2.14 4.37
N GLN A 73 -11.85 -1.12 4.82
CA GLN A 73 -11.57 0.28 4.44
C GLN A 73 -10.21 0.79 4.93
N LEU A 74 -9.67 0.27 6.04
CA LEU A 74 -8.37 0.69 6.56
C LEU A 74 -7.25 0.10 5.71
N VAL A 75 -7.43 -1.11 5.20
CA VAL A 75 -6.50 -1.72 4.23
C VAL A 75 -6.52 -0.93 2.92
N ARG A 76 -7.70 -0.58 2.40
CA ARG A 76 -7.81 0.28 1.20
C ARG A 76 -7.17 1.66 1.41
N LEU A 77 -7.41 2.29 2.56
CA LEU A 77 -6.78 3.57 2.92
C LEU A 77 -5.25 3.45 2.97
N LYS A 78 -4.73 2.36 3.54
CA LYS A 78 -3.29 2.10 3.60
C LYS A 78 -2.69 2.00 2.19
N ALA A 79 -3.34 1.23 1.31
CA ALA A 79 -2.94 1.14 -0.09
C ALA A 79 -2.97 2.52 -0.79
N ALA A 80 -4.01 3.32 -0.58
CA ALA A 80 -4.10 4.68 -1.14
C ALA A 80 -2.93 5.57 -0.70
N LYS A 81 -2.59 5.56 0.59
CA LYS A 81 -1.46 6.31 1.15
C LYS A 81 -0.15 5.91 0.50
N ILE A 82 0.14 4.61 0.46
CA ILE A 82 1.38 4.10 -0.12
C ILE A 82 1.46 4.42 -1.62
N LEU A 83 0.37 4.25 -2.38
CA LEU A 83 0.32 4.62 -3.80
C LEU A 83 0.59 6.10 -4.03
N SER A 84 0.00 6.97 -3.20
CA SER A 84 0.19 8.42 -3.33
C SER A 84 1.64 8.86 -3.09
N PHE A 85 2.33 8.20 -2.16
CA PHE A 85 3.70 8.55 -1.78
C PHE A 85 4.73 7.91 -2.71
N ASN A 86 4.61 6.60 -2.96
CA ASN A 86 5.61 5.83 -3.71
C ASN A 86 5.39 5.85 -5.22
N PHE A 87 4.16 6.07 -5.68
CA PHE A 87 3.80 6.04 -7.09
C PHE A 87 3.00 7.28 -7.50
N PRO A 88 3.46 8.51 -7.20
CA PRO A 88 2.67 9.74 -7.33
C PRO A 88 2.21 10.04 -8.77
N LYS A 89 2.94 9.55 -9.79
CA LYS A 89 2.53 9.66 -11.21
C LYS A 89 1.66 8.49 -11.65
N LYS A 90 2.13 7.27 -11.40
CA LYS A 90 1.48 6.04 -11.88
C LYS A 90 0.16 5.74 -11.14
N GLY A 91 0.12 6.05 -9.84
CA GLY A 91 -1.02 5.85 -8.95
C GLY A 91 -2.19 6.81 -9.17
N VAL A 92 -2.01 7.91 -9.91
CA VAL A 92 -3.10 8.91 -10.12
C VAL A 92 -4.35 8.25 -10.68
N ARG A 93 -4.20 7.34 -11.65
CA ARG A 93 -5.34 6.65 -12.26
C ARG A 93 -6.09 5.80 -11.23
N ALA A 94 -5.36 4.99 -10.46
CA ALA A 94 -5.93 4.15 -9.42
C ALA A 94 -6.65 4.99 -8.33
N LEU A 95 -6.00 6.06 -7.89
CA LEU A 95 -6.54 6.99 -6.89
C LEU A 95 -7.80 7.71 -7.40
N LYS A 96 -7.81 8.20 -8.64
CA LYS A 96 -9.02 8.81 -9.25
C LYS A 96 -10.17 7.81 -9.36
N ASN A 97 -9.87 6.55 -9.70
CA ASN A 97 -10.88 5.51 -9.76
C ASN A 97 -11.49 5.27 -8.36
N ALA A 98 -10.64 5.14 -7.34
CA ALA A 98 -11.08 4.96 -5.96
C ALA A 98 -11.88 6.17 -5.44
N LEU A 99 -11.49 7.41 -5.77
CA LEU A 99 -12.24 8.62 -5.41
C LEU A 99 -13.71 8.56 -5.86
N ASN A 100 -13.96 7.98 -7.03
CA ASN A 100 -15.30 7.92 -7.63
C ASN A 100 -16.11 6.68 -7.23
N LYS A 101 -15.46 5.62 -6.72
CA LYS A 101 -16.07 4.28 -6.58
C LYS A 101 -15.91 3.66 -5.20
N ASP A 102 -14.97 4.10 -4.37
CA ASP A 102 -14.78 3.52 -3.04
C ASP A 102 -15.98 3.86 -2.15
N PRO A 103 -16.60 2.86 -1.50
CA PRO A 103 -17.77 3.10 -0.66
C PRO A 103 -17.44 3.76 0.69
N SER A 104 -16.16 3.83 1.09
CA SER A 104 -15.74 4.39 2.36
C SER A 104 -15.51 5.91 2.26
N PRO A 105 -16.23 6.73 3.05
CA PRO A 105 -15.94 8.15 3.16
C PRO A 105 -14.51 8.42 3.63
N LEU A 106 -13.92 7.53 4.43
CA LEU A 106 -12.56 7.68 4.93
C LEU A 106 -11.53 7.65 3.78
N VAL A 107 -11.67 6.69 2.87
CA VAL A 107 -10.79 6.56 1.69
C VAL A 107 -11.03 7.71 0.73
N VAL A 108 -12.29 8.01 0.42
CA VAL A 108 -12.68 9.10 -0.49
C VAL A 108 -12.18 10.46 0.02
N ASN A 109 -12.34 10.76 1.31
CA ASN A 109 -11.88 12.03 1.89
C ASN A 109 -10.36 12.17 1.85
N PHE A 110 -9.61 11.10 2.15
CA PHE A 110 -8.16 11.12 2.01
C PHE A 110 -7.73 11.47 0.58
N ILE A 111 -8.29 10.79 -0.42
CA ILE A 111 -7.93 11.01 -1.82
C ILE A 111 -8.38 12.39 -2.32
N SER A 112 -9.55 12.86 -1.88
CA SER A 112 -10.07 14.19 -2.21
C SER A 112 -9.14 15.29 -1.68
N ASN A 113 -8.71 15.19 -0.43
CA ASN A 113 -7.78 16.14 0.17
C ASN A 113 -6.42 16.09 -0.52
N LEU A 114 -5.90 14.89 -0.79
CA LEU A 114 -4.67 14.72 -1.55
C LEU A 114 -4.70 15.50 -2.88
N PHE A 115 -5.78 15.40 -3.65
CA PHE A 115 -5.90 16.11 -4.92
C PHE A 115 -6.17 17.62 -4.78
N LYS A 116 -6.74 18.09 -3.67
CA LYS A 116 -6.83 19.52 -3.36
C LYS A 116 -5.45 20.10 -3.09
N ASP A 117 -4.67 19.45 -2.23
CA ASP A 117 -3.31 19.87 -1.89
C ASP A 117 -2.42 19.96 -3.14
N PHE A 118 -2.57 19.02 -4.08
CA PHE A 118 -1.87 19.10 -5.37
C PHE A 118 -2.27 20.34 -6.18
N LYS A 119 -3.57 20.67 -6.28
CA LYS A 119 -4.01 21.87 -7.00
C LYS A 119 -3.44 23.13 -6.34
N ASP A 120 -3.48 23.21 -5.02
CA ASP A 120 -3.00 24.37 -4.27
C ASP A 120 -1.49 24.60 -4.48
N ILE A 121 -0.67 23.55 -4.63
CA ILE A 121 0.77 23.68 -4.93
C ILE A 121 1.03 24.27 -6.33
N TYR A 122 0.17 23.99 -7.32
CA TYR A 122 0.34 24.52 -8.68
C TYR A 122 -0.28 25.91 -8.87
N PHE A 123 -1.30 26.28 -8.08
CA PHE A 123 -1.91 27.62 -8.15
C PHE A 123 -1.22 28.67 -7.25
N LYS A 124 -0.39 28.26 -6.28
CA LYS A 124 0.40 29.19 -5.43
C LYS A 124 1.76 29.62 -6.00
N ARG A 125 2.10 29.23 -7.24
CA ARG A 125 3.40 29.59 -7.86
C ARG A 125 3.35 30.83 -8.76
N ASP A 126 2.17 31.43 -8.91
CA ASP A 126 1.93 32.57 -9.81
C ASP A 126 1.48 33.86 -9.08
N GLU A 127 1.80 34.01 -7.79
CA GLU A 127 1.63 35.28 -7.03
C GLU A 127 2.97 35.90 -6.64
#